data_AF-A0A651E454-F1
#
_entry.id   AF-A0A651E454-F1
#
_cell.length_a   1.000
_cell.length_b   1.000
_cell.length_c   1.000
_cell.angle_alpha   90.00
_cell.angle_beta   90.00
_cell.angle_gamma   90.00
#
_symmetry.space_group_name_H-M   'P 1'
#
loop_
_entity.id
_entity.type
_entity.pdbx_description
1 polymer ?
#
loop_
_entity_poly.entity_id
_entity_poly.type
_entity_poly.pdbx_seq_one_letter_code
_entity_poly.pdbx_strand_id
1 'polypeptide(L)'
;MNSQNQSLECPTVQIEDDRTGLSIETLKRAFADHLFFLQGKNAATATENDFYTALAYTVRDRLLYRWLRTQERYTDEKVKMVAYLSAEFLMGRHLGNSLINLEIYDQVKQAVAETGLDMDKLLEQEEDPGLGNGGLGRLAACFLDSLATLEMPAIGYGIRYEFGIFHQIIRNGFQLEIPDNWLKLGNPWEIARPEAKVEIKLGGYTEPYTDDRGHYR
;
A
#
# COMPACT_ATOMS: atom_id res chain seq x y z
N MET A 1 -4.14 62.16 -19.41
CA MET A 1 -4.90 61.33 -18.45
C MET A 1 -5.20 60.00 -19.12
N ASN A 2 -4.39 58.97 -18.88
CA ASN A 2 -4.67 57.60 -19.34
C ASN A 2 -4.60 56.70 -18.11
N SER A 3 -5.76 56.41 -17.52
CA SER A 3 -5.93 55.44 -16.45
C SER A 3 -6.01 54.05 -17.08
N GLN A 4 -4.93 53.27 -16.99
CA GLN A 4 -4.95 51.85 -17.30
C GLN A 4 -5.71 51.12 -16.18
N ASN A 5 -6.84 50.53 -16.55
CA ASN A 5 -7.65 49.71 -15.66
C ASN A 5 -7.06 48.29 -15.67
N GLN A 6 -6.18 47.98 -14.71
CA GLN A 6 -5.75 46.60 -14.46
C GLN A 6 -6.89 45.87 -13.79
N SER A 7 -7.56 44.99 -14.55
CA SER A 7 -8.50 44.02 -13.99
C SER A 7 -7.73 43.09 -13.05
N LEU A 8 -7.97 43.22 -11.75
CA LEU A 8 -7.55 42.26 -10.74
C LEU A 8 -8.29 40.94 -11.02
N GLU A 9 -7.59 39.96 -11.59
CA GLU A 9 -8.08 38.59 -11.63
C GLU A 9 -8.15 38.07 -10.19
N CYS A 10 -9.36 37.86 -9.68
CA CYS A 10 -9.54 37.12 -8.43
C CYS A 10 -8.99 35.70 -8.65
N PRO A 11 -8.04 35.23 -7.83
CA PRO A 11 -7.58 33.85 -7.94
C PRO A 11 -8.77 32.93 -7.70
N THR A 12 -9.08 32.09 -8.68
CA THR A 12 -10.07 31.03 -8.55
C THR A 12 -9.53 30.03 -7.54
N VAL A 13 -10.02 30.09 -6.29
CA VAL A 13 -9.63 29.14 -5.24
C VAL A 13 -10.28 27.80 -5.56
N GLN A 14 -9.50 26.85 -6.08
CA GLN A 14 -9.94 25.46 -6.17
C GLN A 14 -9.80 24.81 -4.80
N ILE A 15 -10.93 24.45 -4.19
CA ILE A 15 -10.96 23.69 -2.93
C ILE A 15 -10.95 22.22 -3.30
N GLU A 16 -9.78 21.58 -3.19
CA GLU A 16 -9.66 20.13 -3.34
C GLU A 16 -10.02 19.41 -2.04
N ASP A 17 -10.40 18.15 -2.14
CA ASP A 17 -10.59 17.29 -0.97
C ASP A 17 -9.27 17.09 -0.24
N ASP A 18 -9.27 17.32 1.07
CA ASP A 18 -8.06 17.36 1.89
C ASP A 18 -7.30 16.02 1.91
N ARG A 19 -7.96 14.90 1.63
CA ARG A 19 -7.34 13.56 1.65
C ARG A 19 -6.97 13.04 0.27
N THR A 20 -7.69 13.43 -0.76
CA THR A 20 -7.57 12.86 -2.12
C THR A 20 -7.12 13.85 -3.18
N GLY A 21 -7.10 15.15 -2.89
CA GLY A 21 -6.60 16.21 -3.78
C GLY A 21 -5.13 16.00 -4.17
N LEU A 22 -4.70 16.52 -5.31
CA LEU A 22 -3.34 16.28 -5.83
C LEU A 22 -2.46 17.53 -5.83
N SER A 23 -3.01 18.68 -5.46
CA SER A 23 -2.23 19.90 -5.27
C SER A 23 -1.18 19.73 -4.17
N ILE A 24 -0.04 20.40 -4.36
CA ILE A 24 1.10 20.39 -3.43
C ILE A 24 0.67 20.82 -2.02
N GLU A 25 -0.16 21.86 -1.90
CA GLU A 25 -0.68 22.34 -0.62
C GLU A 25 -1.57 21.30 0.08
N THR A 26 -2.40 20.59 -0.68
CA THR A 26 -3.23 19.50 -0.13
C THR A 26 -2.36 18.32 0.31
N LEU A 27 -1.35 17.95 -0.46
CA LEU A 27 -0.39 16.90 -0.09
C LEU A 27 0.38 17.25 1.19
N LYS A 28 0.88 18.48 1.31
CA LYS A 28 1.58 18.97 2.51
C LYS A 28 0.70 18.91 3.75
N ARG A 29 -0.54 19.37 3.63
CA ARG A 29 -1.51 19.36 4.72
C ARG A 29 -1.87 17.93 5.12
N ALA A 30 -2.21 17.06 4.17
CA ALA A 30 -2.50 15.66 4.45
C ALA A 30 -1.32 14.95 5.15
N PHE A 31 -0.09 15.23 4.70
CA PHE A 31 1.11 14.70 5.32
C PHE A 31 1.29 15.18 6.77
N ALA A 32 1.12 16.49 7.01
CA ALA A 32 1.16 17.05 8.36
C ALA A 32 0.04 16.47 9.26
N ASP A 33 -1.15 16.28 8.72
CA ASP A 33 -2.29 15.69 9.45
C ASP A 33 -2.01 14.25 9.84
N HIS A 34 -1.46 13.43 8.94
CA HIS A 34 -1.09 12.05 9.26
C HIS A 34 0.06 11.99 10.29
N LEU A 35 1.02 12.90 10.22
CA LEU A 35 2.07 12.99 11.25
C LEU A 35 1.48 13.35 12.61
N PHE A 36 0.57 14.33 12.65
CA PHE A 36 0.02 14.84 13.90
C PHE A 36 -1.03 13.91 14.50
N PHE A 37 -2.06 13.54 13.74
CA PHE A 37 -3.22 12.82 14.25
C PHE A 37 -3.04 11.30 14.23
N LEU A 38 -2.27 10.75 13.29
CA LEU A 38 -2.10 9.31 13.16
C LEU A 38 -0.81 8.81 13.82
N GLN A 39 0.31 9.52 13.64
CA GLN A 39 1.55 9.18 14.37
C GLN A 39 1.60 9.80 15.78
N GLY A 40 0.76 10.80 16.08
CA GLY A 40 0.80 11.47 17.38
C GLY A 40 2.08 12.28 17.60
N LYS A 41 2.69 12.78 16.52
CA LYS A 41 4.00 13.43 16.52
C LYS A 41 3.92 14.83 15.92
N ASN A 42 4.79 15.71 16.40
CA ASN A 42 5.09 16.96 15.70
C ASN A 42 6.45 16.84 15.00
N ALA A 43 6.73 17.75 14.07
CA ALA A 43 7.98 17.74 13.31
C ALA A 43 9.25 17.79 14.20
N ALA A 44 9.16 18.36 15.41
CA ALA A 44 10.29 18.46 16.33
C ALA A 44 10.63 17.13 17.06
N THR A 45 9.70 16.18 17.10
CA THR A 45 9.84 14.91 17.86
C THR A 45 9.64 13.66 16.99
N ALA A 46 9.35 13.86 15.71
CA ALA A 46 9.18 12.82 14.72
C ALA A 46 10.53 12.22 14.33
N THR A 47 10.57 10.90 14.25
CA THR A 47 11.68 10.11 13.69
C THR A 47 11.54 10.00 12.17
N GLU A 48 12.58 9.53 11.48
CA GLU A 48 12.52 9.24 10.05
C GLU A 48 11.39 8.25 9.71
N ASN A 49 11.18 7.24 10.57
CA ASN A 49 10.08 6.29 10.40
C ASN A 49 8.70 6.94 10.56
N ASP A 50 8.55 7.90 11.49
CA ASP A 50 7.28 8.61 11.66
C ASP A 50 6.94 9.44 10.41
N PHE A 51 7.93 10.12 9.83
CA PHE A 51 7.76 10.85 8.56
C PHE A 51 7.47 9.91 7.39
N TYR A 52 8.20 8.80 7.25
CA TYR A 52 7.91 7.79 6.23
C TYR A 52 6.48 7.27 6.35
N THR A 53 6.08 6.88 7.56
CA THR A 53 4.77 6.28 7.82
C THR A 53 3.64 7.28 7.54
N ALA A 54 3.79 8.54 7.96
CA ALA A 54 2.82 9.59 7.65
C ALA A 54 2.73 9.88 6.14
N LEU A 55 3.86 9.84 5.41
CA LEU A 55 3.86 9.99 3.95
C LEU A 55 3.19 8.79 3.27
N ALA A 56 3.47 7.55 3.72
CA ALA A 56 2.82 6.35 3.23
C ALA A 56 1.29 6.41 3.41
N TYR A 57 0.80 6.88 4.56
CA TYR A 57 -0.63 7.09 4.76
C TYR A 57 -1.23 8.18 3.88
N THR A 58 -0.48 9.25 3.61
CA THR A 58 -0.89 10.30 2.66
C THR A 58 -1.12 9.71 1.27
N VAL A 59 -0.19 8.88 0.79
CA VAL A 59 -0.32 8.20 -0.51
C VAL A 59 -1.45 7.17 -0.47
N ARG A 60 -1.56 6.41 0.62
CA ARG A 60 -2.56 5.36 0.79
C ARG A 60 -3.99 5.87 0.74
N ASP A 61 -4.28 7.05 1.30
CA ASP A 61 -5.63 7.63 1.25
C ASP A 61 -6.15 7.74 -0.21
N ARG A 62 -5.26 8.15 -1.15
CA ARG A 62 -5.58 8.23 -2.59
C ARG A 62 -5.75 6.85 -3.23
N LEU A 63 -4.93 5.88 -2.84
CA LEU A 63 -5.07 4.49 -3.30
C LEU A 63 -6.39 3.86 -2.80
N LEU A 64 -6.75 4.08 -1.53
CA LEU A 64 -7.96 3.50 -0.94
C LEU A 64 -9.23 4.06 -1.55
N TYR A 65 -9.25 5.36 -1.85
CA TYR A 65 -10.35 5.97 -2.58
C TYR A 65 -10.57 5.29 -3.94
N ARG A 66 -9.50 5.04 -4.71
CA ARG A 66 -9.59 4.31 -5.98
C ARG A 66 -10.00 2.85 -5.77
N TRP A 67 -9.41 2.18 -4.79
CA TRP A 67 -9.70 0.77 -4.48
C TRP A 67 -11.17 0.55 -4.11
N LEU A 68 -11.75 1.39 -3.25
CA LEU A 68 -13.17 1.29 -2.86
C LEU A 68 -14.10 1.43 -4.07
N ARG A 69 -13.83 2.40 -4.95
CA ARG A 69 -14.60 2.59 -6.19
C ARG A 69 -14.51 1.39 -7.13
N THR A 70 -13.33 0.79 -7.24
CA THR A 70 -13.15 -0.46 -8.02
C THR A 70 -13.96 -1.61 -7.42
N GLN A 71 -13.97 -1.78 -6.10
CA GLN A 71 -14.76 -2.82 -5.43
C GLN A 71 -16.28 -2.63 -5.59
N GLU A 72 -16.75 -1.38 -5.45
CA GLU A 72 -18.16 -1.02 -5.69
C GLU A 72 -18.58 -1.40 -7.11
N ARG A 73 -17.80 -0.96 -8.12
CA ARG A 73 -18.10 -1.27 -9.53
C ARG A 73 -18.06 -2.77 -9.83
N TYR A 74 -17.09 -3.50 -9.32
CA TYR A 74 -17.01 -4.96 -9.50
C TYR A 74 -18.23 -5.68 -8.90
N THR A 75 -18.73 -5.19 -7.76
CA THR A 75 -19.91 -5.74 -7.09
C THR A 75 -21.19 -5.43 -7.87
N ASP A 76 -21.38 -4.18 -8.28
CA ASP A 76 -22.57 -3.72 -8.99
C ASP A 76 -22.73 -4.40 -10.35
N GLU A 77 -21.62 -4.58 -11.07
CA GLU A 77 -21.60 -5.19 -12.41
C GLU A 77 -21.48 -6.72 -12.38
N LYS A 78 -21.28 -7.32 -11.20
CA LYS A 78 -21.10 -8.78 -11.02
C LYS A 78 -20.05 -9.35 -11.97
N VAL A 79 -18.91 -8.65 -12.06
CA VAL A 79 -17.84 -9.03 -12.99
C VAL A 79 -17.24 -10.38 -12.62
N LYS A 80 -16.78 -11.12 -13.62
CA LYS A 80 -15.99 -12.33 -13.39
C LYS A 80 -14.60 -11.95 -12.90
N MET A 81 -14.24 -12.42 -11.71
CA MET A 81 -12.95 -12.13 -11.08
C MET A 81 -11.95 -13.26 -11.28
N VAL A 82 -10.69 -12.91 -11.50
CA VAL A 82 -9.55 -13.84 -11.43
C VAL A 82 -9.02 -13.88 -10.00
N ALA A 83 -8.89 -15.08 -9.43
CA ALA A 83 -8.22 -15.30 -8.14
C ALA A 83 -6.83 -15.91 -8.38
N TYR A 84 -5.78 -15.14 -8.18
CA TYR A 84 -4.41 -15.60 -8.30
C TYR A 84 -3.88 -16.06 -6.94
N LEU A 85 -3.75 -17.38 -6.77
CA LEU A 85 -3.25 -17.98 -5.53
C LEU A 85 -1.74 -18.19 -5.64
N SER A 86 -0.97 -17.63 -4.71
CA SER A 86 0.47 -17.86 -4.64
C SER A 86 0.91 -17.95 -3.18
N ALA A 87 1.89 -18.82 -2.92
CA ALA A 87 2.57 -18.83 -1.63
C ALA A 87 3.49 -17.61 -1.48
N GLU A 88 3.99 -17.03 -2.57
CA GLU A 88 4.95 -15.93 -2.54
C GLU A 88 4.47 -14.71 -3.33
N PHE A 89 4.77 -13.52 -2.81
CA PHE A 89 4.63 -12.24 -3.49
C PHE A 89 5.83 -11.34 -3.13
N LEU A 90 6.76 -11.15 -4.07
CA LEU A 90 7.90 -10.26 -3.88
C LEU A 90 7.52 -8.85 -4.36
N MET A 91 6.68 -8.18 -3.55
CA MET A 91 6.09 -6.88 -3.90
C MET A 91 7.15 -5.79 -4.07
N GLY A 92 8.16 -5.81 -3.21
CA GLY A 92 9.12 -4.73 -3.04
C GLY A 92 8.51 -3.52 -2.33
N ARG A 93 9.30 -2.46 -2.16
CA ARG A 93 8.87 -1.18 -1.59
C ARG A 93 7.68 -0.57 -2.34
N HIS A 94 6.63 -0.18 -1.62
CA HIS A 94 5.35 0.27 -2.18
C HIS A 94 5.29 1.78 -2.43
N LEU A 95 5.98 2.60 -1.62
CA LEU A 95 5.83 4.05 -1.65
C LEU A 95 6.19 4.61 -3.03
N GLY A 96 7.39 4.29 -3.52
CA GLY A 96 7.87 4.74 -4.83
C GLY A 96 6.96 4.29 -5.97
N ASN A 97 6.56 3.00 -5.97
CA ASN A 97 5.68 2.45 -7.00
C ASN A 97 4.31 3.13 -7.00
N SER A 98 3.75 3.38 -5.81
CA SER A 98 2.45 4.02 -5.65
C SER A 98 2.46 5.47 -6.13
N LEU A 99 3.54 6.22 -5.85
CA LEU A 99 3.70 7.59 -6.31
C LEU A 99 3.76 7.70 -7.84
N ILE A 100 4.44 6.75 -8.48
CA ILE A 100 4.54 6.66 -9.94
C ILE A 100 3.17 6.32 -10.53
N ASN A 101 2.51 5.26 -10.04
CA ASN A 101 1.22 4.80 -10.57
C ASN A 101 0.06 5.78 -10.30
N LEU A 102 0.20 6.67 -9.32
CA LEU A 102 -0.72 7.79 -9.09
C LEU A 102 -0.38 9.02 -9.93
N GLU A 103 0.79 9.08 -10.56
CA GLU A 103 1.34 10.23 -11.29
C GLU A 103 1.51 11.47 -10.40
N ILE A 104 1.94 11.26 -9.14
CA ILE A 104 2.11 12.33 -8.14
C ILE A 104 3.52 12.45 -7.59
N TYR A 105 4.49 11.73 -8.16
CA TYR A 105 5.86 11.68 -7.65
C TYR A 105 6.48 13.08 -7.54
N ASP A 106 6.38 13.91 -8.58
CA ASP A 106 7.00 15.23 -8.60
C ASP A 106 6.32 16.19 -7.60
N GLN A 107 5.00 16.15 -7.51
CA GLN A 107 4.22 16.96 -6.57
C GLN A 107 4.56 16.59 -5.12
N VAL A 108 4.67 15.30 -4.82
CA VAL A 108 5.07 14.82 -3.49
C VAL A 108 6.51 15.17 -3.18
N LYS A 109 7.42 15.00 -4.15
CA LYS A 109 8.83 15.38 -3.98
C LYS A 109 8.98 16.86 -3.67
N GLN A 110 8.23 17.72 -4.37
CA GLN A 110 8.20 19.15 -4.08
C GLN A 110 7.60 19.44 -2.69
N ALA A 111 6.46 18.83 -2.36
CA ALA A 111 5.81 18.98 -1.06
C ALA A 111 6.75 18.61 0.11
N VAL A 112 7.47 17.49 0.00
CA VAL A 112 8.44 17.02 0.99
C VAL A 112 9.62 18.00 1.09
N ALA A 113 10.18 18.44 -0.03
CA ALA A 113 11.29 19.40 -0.05
C ALA A 113 10.93 20.74 0.60
N GLU A 114 9.70 21.25 0.39
CA GLU A 114 9.22 22.48 1.01
C GLU A 114 9.07 22.38 2.54
N THR A 115 8.97 21.16 3.09
CA THR A 115 8.99 20.91 4.54
C THR A 115 10.41 20.75 5.12
N GLY A 116 11.44 20.81 4.28
CA GLY A 116 12.85 20.63 4.67
C GLY A 116 13.27 19.17 4.84
N LEU A 117 12.45 18.22 4.37
CA LEU A 117 12.74 16.80 4.40
C LEU A 117 13.37 16.32 3.09
N ASP A 118 14.04 15.17 3.15
CA ASP A 118 14.69 14.53 2.01
C ASP A 118 13.85 13.35 1.51
N MET A 119 13.36 13.44 0.28
CA MET A 119 12.51 12.42 -0.32
C MET A 119 13.22 11.07 -0.46
N ASP A 120 14.51 11.07 -0.77
CA ASP A 120 15.25 9.82 -1.01
C ASP A 120 15.42 9.05 0.31
N LYS A 121 15.67 9.76 1.42
CA LYS A 121 15.69 9.16 2.76
C LYS A 121 14.35 8.55 3.16
N LEU A 122 13.23 9.22 2.85
CA LEU A 122 11.91 8.68 3.14
C LEU A 122 11.60 7.41 2.34
N LEU A 123 12.09 7.31 1.10
CA LEU A 123 11.97 6.11 0.27
C LEU A 123 12.87 4.97 0.77
N GLU A 124 14.07 5.29 1.26
CA GLU A 124 15.01 4.33 1.84
C GLU A 124 14.58 3.79 3.20
N GLN A 125 13.73 4.53 3.92
CA GLN A 125 13.18 4.11 5.21
C GLN A 125 12.17 2.95 5.10
N GLU A 126 11.59 2.73 3.92
CA GLU A 126 10.66 1.62 3.69
C GLU A 126 11.42 0.29 3.61
N GLU A 127 11.08 -0.66 4.48
CA GLU A 127 11.59 -2.04 4.42
C GLU A 127 10.84 -2.83 3.33
N ASP A 128 11.53 -3.68 2.59
CA ASP A 128 10.91 -4.59 1.64
C ASP A 128 10.02 -5.62 2.36
N PRO A 129 8.77 -5.87 1.93
CA PRO A 129 7.94 -6.88 2.56
C PRO A 129 8.50 -8.29 2.40
N GLY A 130 8.70 -9.00 3.51
CA GLY A 130 9.12 -10.40 3.56
C GLY A 130 8.01 -11.37 3.11
N LEU A 131 7.38 -11.14 1.96
CA LEU A 131 6.23 -11.90 1.45
C LEU A 131 6.59 -12.87 0.31
N GLY A 132 7.84 -12.89 -0.11
CA GLY A 132 8.37 -13.80 -1.13
C GLY A 132 9.89 -13.79 -1.14
N ASN A 133 10.50 -14.65 -1.94
CA ASN A 133 11.96 -14.76 -2.02
C ASN A 133 12.45 -14.73 -3.46
N GLY A 134 11.86 -15.55 -4.32
CA GLY A 134 12.40 -15.83 -5.64
C GLY A 134 11.61 -15.26 -6.82
N GLY A 135 11.94 -15.76 -8.01
CA GLY A 135 11.26 -15.42 -9.25
C GLY A 135 9.76 -15.77 -9.27
N LEU A 136 9.33 -16.78 -8.51
CA LEU A 136 7.91 -17.11 -8.35
C LEU A 136 7.15 -15.92 -7.72
N GLY A 137 7.65 -15.42 -6.59
CA GLY A 137 7.07 -14.27 -5.90
C GLY A 137 7.12 -13.00 -6.75
N ARG A 138 8.21 -12.77 -7.49
CA ARG A 138 8.31 -11.58 -8.35
C ARG A 138 7.40 -11.65 -9.57
N LEU A 139 7.24 -12.83 -10.17
CA LEU A 139 6.28 -13.06 -11.26
C LEU A 139 4.86 -12.75 -10.78
N ALA A 140 4.47 -13.27 -9.61
CA ALA A 140 3.16 -13.00 -9.01
C ALA A 140 2.93 -11.50 -8.77
N ALA A 141 3.92 -10.79 -8.23
CA ALA A 141 3.85 -9.33 -8.03
C ALA A 141 3.71 -8.56 -9.35
N CYS A 142 4.51 -8.89 -10.37
CA CYS A 142 4.40 -8.27 -11.70
C CYS A 142 3.06 -8.54 -12.38
N PHE A 143 2.46 -9.71 -12.15
CA PHE A 143 1.11 -10.02 -12.62
C PHE A 143 0.07 -9.11 -11.96
N LEU A 144 0.15 -8.89 -10.64
CA LEU A 144 -0.79 -7.98 -9.98
C LEU A 144 -0.72 -6.55 -10.53
N ASP A 145 0.49 -6.04 -10.78
CA ASP A 145 0.69 -4.71 -11.37
C ASP A 145 0.16 -4.63 -12.82
N SER A 146 0.42 -5.67 -13.63
CA SER A 146 -0.10 -5.76 -15.00
C SER A 146 -1.63 -5.87 -15.04
N LEU A 147 -2.22 -6.68 -14.14
CA LEU A 147 -3.67 -6.85 -14.04
C LEU A 147 -4.34 -5.53 -13.64
N ALA A 148 -3.76 -4.78 -12.70
CA ALA A 148 -4.25 -3.46 -12.34
C ALA A 148 -4.14 -2.46 -13.50
N THR A 149 -3.00 -2.44 -14.20
CA THR A 149 -2.74 -1.53 -15.34
C THR A 149 -3.67 -1.81 -16.52
N LEU A 150 -3.98 -3.07 -16.79
CA LEU A 150 -4.89 -3.49 -17.86
C LEU A 150 -6.37 -3.47 -17.44
N GLU A 151 -6.68 -2.94 -16.26
CA GLU A 151 -8.03 -2.87 -15.69
C GLU A 151 -8.73 -4.24 -15.63
N MET A 152 -7.95 -5.31 -15.43
CA MET A 152 -8.45 -6.68 -15.36
C MET A 152 -8.98 -6.98 -13.94
N PRO A 153 -10.25 -7.41 -13.79
CA PRO A 153 -10.80 -7.76 -12.48
C PRO A 153 -10.08 -8.98 -11.87
N ALA A 154 -9.19 -8.73 -10.91
CA ALA A 154 -8.38 -9.75 -10.29
C ALA A 154 -8.03 -9.44 -8.83
N ILE A 155 -7.73 -10.49 -8.06
CA ILE A 155 -7.22 -10.42 -6.70
C ILE A 155 -6.13 -11.46 -6.49
N GLY A 156 -5.06 -11.08 -5.79
CA GLY A 156 -4.02 -11.99 -5.31
C GLY A 156 -4.33 -12.49 -3.91
N TYR A 157 -4.23 -13.79 -3.68
CA TYR A 157 -4.29 -14.39 -2.34
C TYR A 157 -2.95 -15.05 -2.01
N GLY A 158 -2.45 -14.75 -0.81
CA GLY A 158 -1.22 -15.31 -0.28
C GLY A 158 -1.25 -15.37 1.24
N ILE A 159 -0.08 -15.65 1.83
CA ILE A 159 0.13 -15.75 3.27
C ILE A 159 0.93 -14.52 3.73
N ARG A 160 0.49 -13.90 4.83
CA ARG A 160 1.22 -12.79 5.46
C ARG A 160 2.31 -13.34 6.38
N TYR A 161 3.51 -13.56 5.85
CA TYR A 161 4.65 -14.04 6.63
C TYR A 161 5.20 -12.96 7.56
N GLU A 162 5.45 -13.33 8.82
CA GLU A 162 5.99 -12.41 9.82
C GLU A 162 7.50 -12.22 9.69
N PHE A 163 8.22 -13.27 9.29
CA PHE A 163 9.69 -13.31 9.30
C PHE A 163 10.34 -13.58 7.94
N GLY A 164 9.57 -13.46 6.85
CA GLY A 164 10.02 -13.74 5.50
C GLY A 164 10.72 -15.09 5.35
N ILE A 165 11.81 -15.11 4.58
CA ILE A 165 12.70 -16.26 4.48
C ILE A 165 13.85 -16.15 5.49
N PHE A 166 14.69 -15.11 5.38
CA PHE A 166 15.74 -14.68 6.30
C PHE A 166 16.38 -13.39 5.77
N HIS A 167 16.96 -12.60 6.68
CA HIS A 167 17.89 -11.53 6.36
C HIS A 167 19.33 -12.08 6.33
N GLN A 168 20.00 -11.89 5.19
CA GLN A 168 21.34 -12.44 4.96
C GLN A 168 22.42 -11.50 5.49
N ILE A 169 23.29 -12.01 6.37
CA ILE A 169 24.49 -11.31 6.82
C ILE A 169 25.72 -12.11 6.41
N ILE A 170 26.74 -11.45 5.85
CA ILE A 170 28.04 -12.07 5.60
C ILE A 170 28.97 -11.78 6.76
N ARG A 171 29.39 -12.82 7.50
CA ARG A 171 30.35 -12.72 8.61
C ARG A 171 31.49 -13.70 8.40
N ASN A 172 32.72 -13.18 8.39
CA ASN A 172 33.95 -13.97 8.18
C ASN A 172 33.92 -14.82 6.88
N GLY A 173 33.28 -14.32 5.83
CA GLY A 173 33.16 -15.03 4.54
C GLY A 173 32.05 -16.07 4.47
N PHE A 174 31.24 -16.24 5.52
CA PHE A 174 30.12 -17.18 5.56
C PHE A 174 28.77 -16.46 5.67
N GLN A 175 27.73 -17.09 5.13
CA GLN A 175 26.34 -16.67 5.31
C GLN A 175 25.89 -16.97 6.74
N LEU A 176 25.25 -15.97 7.34
CA LEU A 176 24.47 -16.07 8.56
C LEU A 176 23.03 -15.65 8.24
N GLU A 177 22.09 -16.44 8.70
CA GLU A 177 20.66 -16.22 8.52
C GLU A 177 20.07 -15.70 9.84
N ILE A 178 19.39 -14.56 9.78
CA ILE A 178 18.60 -14.05 10.90
C ILE A 178 17.15 -13.83 10.46
N PRO A 179 16.16 -13.86 11.36
CA PRO A 179 14.77 -13.56 11.00
C PRO A 179 14.62 -12.17 10.37
N ASP A 180 13.82 -12.09 9.30
CA ASP A 180 13.51 -10.82 8.64
C ASP A 180 12.34 -10.13 9.35
N ASN A 181 12.65 -9.20 10.25
CA ASN A 181 11.66 -8.50 11.08
C ASN A 181 11.07 -7.25 10.39
N TRP A 182 10.71 -7.34 9.11
CA TRP A 182 10.17 -6.20 8.33
C TRP A 182 8.95 -5.52 8.98
N LEU A 183 8.15 -6.26 9.75
CA LEU A 183 6.97 -5.74 10.47
C LEU A 183 7.27 -5.03 11.81
N LYS A 184 8.53 -4.93 12.22
CA LYS A 184 8.93 -4.37 13.54
C LYS A 184 8.36 -2.98 13.84
N LEU A 185 8.15 -2.16 12.82
CA LEU A 185 7.61 -0.79 12.92
C LEU A 185 6.19 -0.68 12.31
N GLY A 186 5.53 -1.82 12.09
CA GLY A 186 4.23 -1.90 11.42
C GLY A 186 4.33 -1.88 9.90
N ASN A 187 3.18 -1.94 9.24
CA ASN A 187 3.05 -1.88 7.79
C ASN A 187 1.93 -0.90 7.42
N PRO A 188 2.23 0.30 6.89
CA PRO A 188 1.21 1.27 6.55
C PRO A 188 0.34 0.82 5.37
N TRP A 189 0.72 -0.20 4.60
CA TRP A 189 0.02 -0.58 3.36
C TRP A 189 -1.10 -1.62 3.57
N GLU A 190 -1.13 -2.30 4.71
CA GLU A 190 -2.15 -3.32 4.99
C GLU A 190 -3.39 -2.76 5.70
N ILE A 191 -4.52 -3.44 5.50
CA ILE A 191 -5.78 -3.18 6.20
C ILE A 191 -6.30 -4.51 6.73
N ALA A 192 -6.38 -4.61 8.06
CA ALA A 192 -6.97 -5.77 8.70
C ALA A 192 -8.49 -5.83 8.46
N ARG A 193 -9.00 -7.04 8.20
CA ARG A 193 -10.43 -7.34 8.02
C ARG A 193 -10.86 -8.45 8.99
N PRO A 194 -11.02 -8.18 10.30
CA PRO A 194 -11.41 -9.19 11.29
C PRO A 194 -12.73 -9.89 10.98
N GLU A 195 -13.62 -9.21 10.25
CA GLU A 195 -14.90 -9.73 9.76
C GLU A 195 -14.76 -10.82 8.69
N ALA A 196 -13.65 -10.86 7.95
CA ALA A 196 -13.43 -11.79 6.83
C ALA A 196 -12.74 -13.10 7.25
N LYS A 197 -12.94 -13.53 8.50
CA LYS A 197 -12.33 -14.75 9.04
C LYS A 197 -12.98 -16.02 8.46
N VAL A 198 -12.16 -17.03 8.19
CA VAL A 198 -12.60 -18.36 7.74
C VAL A 198 -12.00 -19.45 8.64
N GLU A 199 -12.76 -20.52 8.87
CA GLU A 199 -12.27 -21.68 9.62
C GLU A 199 -11.42 -22.58 8.71
N ILE A 200 -10.20 -22.91 9.14
CA ILE A 200 -9.32 -23.88 8.47
C ILE A 200 -9.16 -25.09 9.38
N LYS A 201 -9.64 -26.26 8.92
CA LYS A 201 -9.54 -27.52 9.66
C LYS A 201 -8.25 -28.24 9.28
N LEU A 202 -7.57 -28.79 10.28
CA LEU A 202 -6.34 -29.59 10.11
C LEU A 202 -6.50 -30.93 10.83
N GLY A 203 -6.02 -32.02 10.24
CA GLY A 203 -6.19 -33.38 10.78
C GLY A 203 -7.62 -33.91 10.61
N GLY A 204 -8.11 -34.64 11.62
CA GLY A 204 -9.45 -35.24 11.60
C GLY A 204 -9.53 -36.59 10.85
N TYR A 205 -10.76 -37.01 10.54
CA TYR A 205 -11.06 -38.24 9.81
C TYR A 205 -12.34 -38.05 8.99
N THR A 206 -12.55 -38.91 7.99
CA THR A 206 -13.77 -38.91 7.18
C THR A 206 -14.70 -40.02 7.63
N GLU A 207 -16.00 -39.74 7.72
CA GLU A 207 -17.04 -40.73 7.96
C GLU A 207 -17.93 -40.85 6.72
N PRO A 208 -18.24 -42.07 6.27
CA PRO A 208 -19.22 -42.24 5.23
C PRO A 208 -20.62 -41.94 5.76
N TYR A 209 -21.45 -41.33 4.92
CA TYR A 209 -22.86 -41.13 5.23
C TYR A 209 -23.72 -41.32 3.98
N THR A 210 -25.01 -41.56 4.18
CA THR A 210 -25.97 -41.60 3.07
C THR A 210 -26.69 -40.26 3.01
N ASP A 211 -26.65 -39.58 1.86
CA ASP A 211 -27.33 -38.31 1.67
C ASP A 211 -28.86 -38.48 1.65
N ASP A 212 -29.60 -37.36 1.69
CA ASP A 212 -31.07 -37.35 1.65
C ASP A 212 -31.68 -37.99 0.37
N ARG A 213 -30.84 -38.31 -0.63
CA ARG A 213 -31.23 -38.95 -1.89
C ARG A 213 -30.82 -40.43 -1.94
N GLY A 214 -30.31 -40.99 -0.84
CA GLY A 214 -29.92 -42.39 -0.75
C GLY A 214 -28.55 -42.71 -1.37
N HIS A 215 -27.75 -41.70 -1.74
CA HIS A 215 -26.40 -41.95 -2.25
C HIS A 215 -25.40 -42.06 -1.11
N TYR A 216 -24.57 -43.11 -1.16
CA TYR A 216 -23.42 -43.26 -0.28
C TYR A 216 -22.34 -42.23 -0.64
N ARG A 217 -21.87 -41.47 0.36
CA ARG A 217 -20.87 -40.40 0.24
C ARG A 217 -19.72 -40.61 1.21
#